data_AF-A0A941T1E4-F1
#
_entry.id   AF-A0A941T1E4-F1
#
_cell.length_a   1.000
_cell.length_b   1.000
_cell.length_c   1.000
_cell.angle_alpha   90.00
_cell.angle_beta   90.00
_cell.angle_gamma   90.00
#
_symmetry.space_group_name_H-M   'P 1'
#
loop_
_entity.id
_entity.type
_entity.pdbx_description
1 polymer ?
#
loop_
_entity_poly.entity_id
_entity_poly.type
_entity_poly.pdbx_seq_one_letter_code
_entity_poly.pdbx_strand_id
1 'polypeptide(L)'
;AYLNRRYPATVTRVAYGSTKTDNVVTYTTELEVDNQDMTLRPGMTATATVQTSERQPSLLVPNTALRFTPSGAAAPGAPAAPAASGGSGGIVSKLMPRPPQGVARRSGGVAGNGGAVGGSRQLWVLRDGAPVAVRVTVGASDGKRTEVSGSGLNEGDAVIIDQHSGAPK
;
A
#
# COMPACT_ATOMS: atom_id res chain seq x y z
N ALA A 1 -26.85 -27.14 -20.53
CA ALA A 1 -26.06 -26.52 -19.44
C ALA A 1 -26.69 -25.18 -19.09
N TYR A 2 -26.90 -24.86 -17.81
CA TYR A 2 -27.45 -23.57 -17.39
C TYR A 2 -26.34 -22.51 -17.43
N LEU A 3 -26.24 -21.78 -18.52
CA LEU A 3 -25.04 -20.99 -18.85
C LEU A 3 -24.78 -19.80 -17.92
N ASN A 4 -25.78 -19.34 -17.15
CA ASN A 4 -25.67 -18.11 -16.33
C ASN A 4 -26.13 -18.29 -14.87
N ARG A 5 -26.27 -19.53 -14.38
CA ARG A 5 -26.72 -19.75 -13.00
C ARG A 5 -25.53 -19.91 -12.06
N ARG A 6 -25.57 -19.16 -10.97
CA ARG A 6 -24.59 -19.27 -9.88
C ARG A 6 -25.18 -20.13 -8.78
N TYR A 7 -24.35 -21.00 -8.22
CA TYR A 7 -24.68 -21.80 -7.06
C TYR A 7 -23.74 -21.41 -5.93
N PRO A 8 -24.25 -20.87 -4.82
CA PRO A 8 -23.45 -20.66 -3.62
C PRO A 8 -22.84 -21.98 -3.19
N ALA A 9 -21.54 -21.97 -2.91
CA ALA A 9 -20.79 -23.16 -2.53
C ALA A 9 -19.83 -22.85 -1.40
N THR A 10 -19.61 -23.80 -0.52
CA THR A 10 -18.61 -23.75 0.54
C THR A 10 -17.60 -24.85 0.33
N VAL A 11 -16.31 -24.51 0.35
CA VAL A 11 -15.23 -25.50 0.28
C VAL A 11 -15.15 -26.21 1.62
N THR A 12 -15.43 -27.50 1.65
CA THR A 12 -15.40 -28.31 2.88
C THR A 12 -14.07 -29.03 3.04
N ARG A 13 -13.39 -29.35 1.93
CA ARG A 13 -12.11 -30.06 1.95
C ARG A 13 -11.26 -29.73 0.74
N VAL A 14 -9.97 -29.54 1.00
CA VAL A 14 -8.92 -29.54 -0.03
C VAL A 14 -8.02 -30.75 0.23
N ALA A 15 -7.87 -31.63 -0.75
CA ALA A 15 -7.00 -32.80 -0.63
C ALA A 15 -5.53 -32.38 -0.56
N TYR A 16 -4.74 -32.99 0.32
CA TYR A 16 -3.30 -32.76 0.38
C TYR A 16 -2.55 -33.37 -0.83
N GLY A 17 -3.10 -34.41 -1.43
CA GLY A 17 -2.54 -35.05 -2.61
C GLY A 17 -2.81 -34.23 -3.86
N SER A 18 -1.75 -33.74 -4.51
CA SER A 18 -1.84 -33.06 -5.81
C SER A 18 -1.53 -34.01 -6.95
N THR A 19 -2.17 -33.81 -8.10
CA THR A 19 -1.75 -34.40 -9.37
C THR A 19 -1.09 -33.32 -10.24
N LYS A 20 -0.05 -33.70 -11.00
CA LYS A 20 0.64 -32.79 -11.92
C LYS A 20 0.47 -33.31 -13.35
N THR A 21 -0.20 -32.52 -14.19
CA THR A 21 -0.39 -32.81 -15.62
C THR A 21 -0.02 -31.55 -16.40
N ASP A 22 0.84 -31.67 -17.41
CA ASP A 22 1.30 -30.55 -18.25
C ASP A 22 1.78 -29.32 -17.46
N ASN A 23 2.56 -29.57 -16.40
CA ASN A 23 3.07 -28.55 -15.46
C ASN A 23 2.00 -27.78 -14.67
N VAL A 24 0.73 -28.19 -14.71
CA VAL A 24 -0.32 -27.66 -13.85
C VAL A 24 -0.48 -28.55 -12.62
N VAL A 25 -0.33 -27.96 -11.43
CA VAL A 25 -0.56 -28.64 -10.15
C VAL A 25 -2.04 -28.50 -9.79
N THR A 26 -2.73 -29.63 -9.68
CA THR A 26 -4.17 -29.67 -9.39
C THR A 26 -4.40 -30.33 -8.04
N TYR A 27 -5.19 -29.67 -7.20
CA TYR A 27 -5.66 -30.21 -5.92
C TYR A 27 -7.15 -30.52 -6.02
N THR A 28 -7.54 -31.75 -5.71
CA THR A 28 -8.95 -32.12 -5.63
C THR A 28 -9.59 -31.40 -4.46
N THR A 29 -10.70 -30.71 -4.72
CA THR A 29 -11.45 -29.95 -3.72
C THR A 29 -12.88 -30.45 -3.69
N GLU A 30 -13.42 -30.70 -2.50
CA GLU A 30 -14.82 -31.00 -2.29
C GLU A 30 -15.56 -29.71 -1.93
N LEU A 31 -16.64 -29.44 -2.65
CA LEU A 31 -17.49 -28.27 -2.44
C LEU A 31 -18.88 -28.76 -2.07
N GLU A 32 -19.42 -28.20 -0.99
CA GLU A 32 -20.82 -28.32 -0.64
C GLU A 32 -21.59 -27.21 -1.35
N VAL A 33 -22.68 -27.57 -2.04
CA VAL A 33 -23.44 -26.66 -2.90
C VAL A 33 -24.90 -26.76 -2.54
N ASP A 34 -25.55 -25.60 -2.38
CA ASP A 34 -27.00 -25.59 -2.20
C ASP A 34 -27.71 -25.89 -3.54
N ASN A 35 -28.46 -26.99 -3.57
CA ASN A 35 -29.18 -27.50 -4.73
C ASN A 35 -30.63 -27.85 -4.38
N GLN A 36 -31.31 -27.03 -3.57
CA GLN A 36 -32.71 -27.29 -3.14
C GLN A 36 -33.68 -27.53 -4.30
N ASP A 37 -33.40 -26.94 -5.47
CA ASP A 37 -34.27 -27.05 -6.65
C ASP A 37 -33.87 -28.16 -7.63
N MET A 38 -32.89 -29.00 -7.25
CA MET A 38 -32.42 -30.16 -8.01
C MET A 38 -31.99 -29.87 -9.45
N THR A 39 -31.52 -28.64 -9.71
CA THR A 39 -31.12 -28.24 -11.06
C THR A 39 -29.69 -28.66 -11.41
N LEU A 40 -28.82 -28.83 -10.42
CA LEU A 40 -27.51 -29.48 -10.60
C LEU A 40 -27.69 -31.00 -10.57
N ARG A 41 -27.26 -31.66 -11.65
CA ARG A 41 -27.26 -33.12 -11.77
C ARG A 41 -25.84 -33.68 -11.80
N PRO A 42 -25.64 -34.94 -11.37
CA PRO A 42 -24.35 -35.62 -11.51
C PRO A 42 -23.81 -35.59 -12.94
N GLY A 43 -22.51 -35.42 -13.09
CA GLY A 43 -21.82 -35.37 -14.38
C GLY A 43 -21.79 -34.00 -15.06
N MET A 44 -22.34 -32.96 -14.45
CA MET A 44 -22.21 -31.58 -14.95
C MET A 44 -20.83 -30.99 -14.63
N THR A 45 -20.25 -30.29 -15.60
CA THR A 45 -19.02 -29.49 -15.41
C THR A 45 -19.38 -28.06 -15.02
N ALA A 46 -18.63 -27.49 -14.08
CA ALA A 46 -18.78 -26.11 -13.65
C ALA A 46 -17.41 -25.40 -13.60
N THR A 47 -17.42 -24.08 -13.77
CA THR A 47 -16.28 -23.22 -13.44
C THR A 47 -16.50 -22.65 -12.05
N ALA A 48 -15.53 -22.82 -11.16
CA ALA A 48 -15.59 -22.26 -9.82
C ALA A 48 -14.75 -20.97 -9.74
N THR A 49 -15.29 -19.97 -9.06
CA THR A 49 -14.52 -18.81 -8.62
C THR A 49 -14.38 -18.93 -7.10
N VAL A 50 -13.17 -19.13 -6.61
CA VAL A 50 -12.89 -19.35 -5.19
C VAL A 50 -12.37 -18.05 -4.58
N GLN A 51 -13.05 -17.55 -3.56
CA GLN A 51 -12.60 -16.42 -2.78
C GLN A 51 -11.60 -16.91 -1.72
N THR A 52 -10.34 -16.49 -1.81
CA THR A 52 -9.24 -17.00 -0.96
C THR A 52 -8.94 -16.12 0.25
N SER A 53 -9.38 -14.87 0.22
CA SER A 53 -9.20 -13.93 1.32
C SER A 53 -10.34 -12.93 1.28
N GLU A 54 -11.01 -12.76 2.42
CA GLU A 54 -11.94 -11.66 2.67
C GLU A 54 -11.44 -10.94 3.92
N ARG A 55 -11.29 -9.63 3.83
CA ARG A 55 -10.86 -8.79 4.95
C ARG A 55 -12.02 -7.90 5.37
N GLN A 56 -12.02 -7.54 6.65
CA GLN A 56 -12.99 -6.60 7.18
C GLN A 56 -12.92 -5.27 6.42
N PRO A 57 -14.05 -4.56 6.30
CA PRO A 57 -14.07 -3.25 5.66
C PRO A 57 -13.06 -2.35 6.36
N SER A 58 -12.08 -1.88 5.59
CA SER A 58 -11.03 -0.98 6.05
C SER A 58 -10.85 0.13 5.03
N LEU A 59 -10.33 1.27 5.49
CA LEU A 59 -10.10 2.42 4.62
C LEU A 59 -8.94 2.10 3.67
N LEU A 60 -9.18 2.20 2.37
CA LEU A 60 -8.17 1.98 1.35
C LEU A 60 -7.70 3.31 0.79
N VAL A 61 -6.38 3.53 0.80
CA VAL A 61 -5.77 4.71 0.17
C VAL A 61 -4.85 4.30 -0.96
N PRO A 62 -4.71 5.13 -2.02
CA PRO A 62 -3.70 4.91 -3.05
C PRO A 62 -2.29 4.88 -2.45
N ASN A 63 -1.44 3.98 -2.96
CA ASN A 63 -0.06 3.85 -2.46
C ASN A 63 0.77 5.13 -2.66
N THR A 64 0.40 5.96 -3.63
CA THR A 64 1.00 7.28 -3.87
C THR A 64 0.75 8.26 -2.72
N ALA A 65 -0.43 8.22 -2.09
CA ALA A 65 -0.77 9.11 -0.97
C ALA A 65 0.13 8.89 0.25
N LEU A 66 0.54 7.64 0.52
CA LEU A 66 1.46 7.28 1.60
C LEU A 66 2.91 7.72 1.33
N ARG A 67 3.22 8.13 0.10
CA ARG A 67 4.55 8.61 -0.31
C ARG A 67 4.56 10.12 -0.55
N PHE A 68 3.40 10.73 -0.69
CA PHE A 68 3.27 12.15 -0.95
C PHE A 68 3.77 12.99 0.24
N THR A 69 4.43 14.10 -0.06
CA THR A 69 4.79 15.14 0.92
C THR A 69 4.62 16.49 0.22
N PRO A 70 3.81 17.42 0.75
CA PRO A 70 3.57 18.72 0.13
C PRO A 70 4.86 19.52 -0.02
N SER A 71 4.99 20.28 -1.11
CA SER A 71 6.08 21.25 -1.25
C SER A 71 5.84 22.41 -0.28
N GLY A 72 6.75 22.56 0.69
CA GLY A 72 6.61 23.54 1.79
C GLY A 72 6.19 22.93 3.13
N ALA A 73 5.80 21.65 3.17
CA ALA A 73 5.63 20.94 4.43
C ALA A 73 6.99 20.49 4.97
N ALA A 74 7.46 21.11 6.05
CA ALA A 74 8.59 20.58 6.80
C ALA A 74 8.20 19.20 7.36
N ALA A 75 8.88 18.15 6.92
CA ALA A 75 8.74 16.84 7.53
C ALA A 75 9.07 16.95 9.04
N PRO A 76 8.23 16.45 9.96
CA PRO A 76 8.56 16.47 11.38
C PRO A 76 9.83 15.64 11.61
N GLY A 77 10.93 16.31 11.95
CA GLY A 77 12.23 15.67 12.23
C GLY A 77 13.27 15.72 11.11
N ALA A 78 13.00 16.37 9.97
CA ALA A 78 14.08 16.71 9.05
C ALA A 78 14.85 17.93 9.59
N PRO A 79 16.19 17.88 9.75
CA PRO A 79 16.96 19.07 10.08
C PRO A 79 16.73 20.10 8.98
N ALA A 80 16.37 21.32 9.38
CA ALA A 80 16.28 22.45 8.47
C ALA A 80 17.56 22.50 7.64
N ALA A 81 17.44 22.33 6.32
CA ALA A 81 18.56 22.60 5.44
C ALA A 81 18.93 24.08 5.68
N PRO A 82 20.18 24.38 6.08
CA PRO A 82 20.56 25.75 6.32
C PRO A 82 20.36 26.53 5.02
N ALA A 83 19.60 27.62 5.11
CA ALA A 83 19.53 28.61 4.05
C ALA A 83 20.97 28.97 3.67
N ALA A 84 21.32 28.80 2.39
CA ALA A 84 22.60 29.23 1.88
C ALA A 84 22.66 30.76 1.89
N SER A 85 22.98 31.33 3.06
CA SER A 85 23.37 32.72 3.17
C SER A 85 24.76 32.86 2.58
N GLY A 86 24.82 33.38 1.35
CA GLY A 86 26.06 33.87 0.76
C GLY A 86 26.70 34.90 1.71
N GLY A 87 27.80 34.50 2.33
CA GLY A 87 28.56 35.30 3.27
C GLY A 87 30.04 35.06 3.07
N SER A 88 30.73 36.10 2.60
CA SER A 88 32.16 36.20 2.31
C SER A 88 33.04 35.65 3.44
N GLY A 89 33.52 34.42 3.30
CA GLY A 89 34.53 33.82 4.18
C GLY A 89 35.92 33.98 3.57
N GLY A 90 36.73 34.84 4.19
CA GLY A 90 38.04 35.24 3.71
C GLY A 90 39.04 34.11 3.44
N ILE A 91 40.00 34.43 2.58
CA ILE A 91 41.24 33.73 2.16
C ILE A 91 41.99 32.92 3.24
N VAL A 92 41.72 33.14 4.53
CA VAL A 92 42.27 32.33 5.65
C VAL A 92 41.77 30.88 5.68
N SER A 93 40.63 30.55 5.05
CA SER A 93 40.09 29.18 5.06
C SER A 93 40.74 28.23 4.04
N LYS A 94 41.75 28.68 3.26
CA LYS A 94 42.47 27.88 2.26
C LYS A 94 43.83 27.34 2.73
N LEU A 95 44.32 27.74 3.90
CA LEU A 95 45.67 27.40 4.36
C LEU A 95 45.74 26.28 5.41
N MET A 96 44.60 25.72 5.84
CA MET A 96 44.59 24.65 6.85
C MET A 96 44.19 23.30 6.24
N PRO A 97 45.03 22.25 6.34
CA PRO A 97 44.66 20.88 6.00
C PRO A 97 43.51 20.41 6.89
N ARG A 98 42.34 20.18 6.31
CA ARG A 98 41.17 19.64 7.01
C ARG A 98 41.43 18.18 7.39
N PRO A 99 41.21 17.76 8.65
CA PRO A 99 41.27 16.35 9.04
C PRO A 99 40.15 15.55 8.36
N PRO A 100 40.37 14.27 8.00
CA PRO A 100 39.39 13.46 7.30
C PRO A 100 38.20 13.19 8.23
N GLN A 101 37.08 13.82 7.94
CA GLN A 101 35.82 13.56 8.61
C GLN A 101 35.40 12.13 8.27
N GLY A 102 35.41 11.27 9.28
CA GLY A 102 34.98 9.89 9.18
C GLY A 102 33.63 9.81 8.49
N VAL A 103 33.54 8.87 7.54
CA VAL A 103 32.33 8.58 6.76
C VAL A 103 31.22 8.20 7.75
N ALA A 104 30.46 9.20 8.19
CA ALA A 104 29.14 9.00 8.74
C ALA A 104 28.38 8.27 7.64
N ARG A 105 28.21 6.96 7.85
CA ARG A 105 27.39 6.10 7.02
C ARG A 105 26.06 6.81 6.91
N ARG A 106 25.84 7.45 5.76
CA ARG A 106 24.51 7.74 5.26
C ARG A 106 23.83 6.39 5.25
N SER A 107 23.13 6.07 6.33
CA SER A 107 21.96 5.23 6.25
C SER A 107 21.00 6.01 5.37
N GLY A 108 21.27 5.98 4.06
CA GLY A 108 20.24 6.00 3.08
C GLY A 108 19.43 4.77 3.41
N GLY A 109 18.47 4.94 4.33
CA GLY A 109 17.33 4.07 4.41
C GLY A 109 16.72 4.12 3.03
N VAL A 110 17.17 3.21 2.18
CA VAL A 110 16.43 2.71 1.05
C VAL A 110 15.07 2.46 1.65
N ALA A 111 14.12 3.35 1.36
CA ALA A 111 12.74 3.21 1.73
C ALA A 111 12.30 1.91 1.09
N GLY A 112 12.45 0.83 1.87
CA GLY A 112 12.16 -0.52 1.47
C GLY A 112 10.76 -0.49 0.90
N ASN A 113 10.68 -0.96 -0.34
CA ASN A 113 9.47 -1.01 -1.11
C ASN A 113 8.50 -1.98 -0.41
N GLY A 114 7.72 -1.44 0.52
CA GLY A 114 6.89 -2.21 1.44
C GLY A 114 6.86 -1.49 2.79
N GLY A 115 5.89 -0.58 2.97
CA GLY A 115 5.55 -0.15 4.33
C GLY A 115 5.27 -1.41 5.13
N ALA A 116 6.08 -1.69 6.15
CA ALA A 116 5.92 -2.87 6.96
C ALA A 116 4.48 -2.89 7.49
N VAL A 117 3.75 -3.97 7.23
CA VAL A 117 2.39 -4.16 7.73
C VAL A 117 2.43 -3.99 9.25
N GLY A 118 1.61 -3.11 9.79
CA GLY A 118 1.61 -2.70 11.20
C GLY A 118 2.47 -1.48 11.54
N GLY A 119 3.20 -0.91 10.58
CA GLY A 119 3.99 0.32 10.77
C GLY A 119 3.13 1.58 10.73
N SER A 120 3.46 2.56 11.59
CA SER A 120 2.86 3.89 11.52
C SER A 120 3.48 4.72 10.39
N ARG A 121 2.65 5.35 9.57
CA ARG A 121 3.05 6.22 8.46
C ARG A 121 2.24 7.52 8.48
N GLN A 122 2.78 8.56 7.85
CA GLN A 122 2.08 9.83 7.67
C GLN A 122 1.29 9.81 6.36
N LEU A 123 0.04 10.25 6.43
CA LEU A 123 -0.88 10.43 5.31
C LEU A 123 -1.34 11.88 5.29
N TRP A 124 -1.38 12.49 4.11
CA TRP A 124 -1.86 13.86 3.95
C TRP A 124 -3.30 13.85 3.48
N VAL A 125 -4.18 14.45 4.27
CA VAL A 125 -5.61 14.62 3.97
C VAL A 125 -5.87 16.09 3.65
N LEU A 126 -6.66 16.36 2.63
CA LEU A 126 -7.11 17.71 2.29
C LEU A 126 -8.33 18.06 3.13
N ARG A 127 -8.21 19.06 4.00
CA ARG A 127 -9.32 19.61 4.79
C ARG A 127 -9.35 21.12 4.61
N ASP A 128 -10.52 21.65 4.27
CA ASP A 128 -10.72 23.09 4.05
C ASP A 128 -9.72 23.70 3.04
N GLY A 129 -9.32 22.92 2.03
CA GLY A 129 -8.35 23.32 1.01
C GLY A 129 -6.88 23.29 1.45
N ALA A 130 -6.58 22.88 2.69
CA ALA A 130 -5.22 22.79 3.22
C ALA A 130 -4.79 21.32 3.47
N PRO A 131 -3.50 20.99 3.25
CA PRO A 131 -2.95 19.67 3.57
C PRO A 131 -2.79 19.50 5.09
N VAL A 132 -3.47 18.51 5.66
CA VAL A 132 -3.39 18.13 7.08
C VAL A 132 -2.71 16.78 7.23
N ALA A 133 -1.68 16.72 8.06
CA ALA A 133 -0.95 15.49 8.36
C ALA A 133 -1.73 14.61 9.35
N VAL A 134 -2.02 13.37 8.96
CA VAL A 134 -2.66 12.35 9.78
C VAL A 134 -1.72 11.16 9.93
N ARG A 135 -1.50 10.70 11.16
CA ARG A 135 -0.76 9.47 11.43
C ARG A 135 -1.69 8.28 11.26
N VAL A 136 -1.30 7.32 10.43
CA VAL A 136 -2.07 6.11 10.13
C VAL A 136 -1.22 4.86 10.35
N THR A 137 -1.85 3.76 10.71
CA THR A 137 -1.26 2.42 10.71
C THR A 137 -1.53 1.77 9.36
N VAL A 138 -0.49 1.20 8.75
CA VAL A 138 -0.57 0.59 7.42
C VAL A 138 -0.90 -0.90 7.54
N GLY A 139 -1.92 -1.36 6.83
CA GLY A 139 -2.37 -2.75 6.75
C GLY A 139 -1.90 -3.45 5.47
N ALA A 140 -2.71 -4.38 4.96
CA ALA A 140 -2.37 -5.11 3.76
C ALA A 140 -2.46 -4.23 2.50
N SER A 141 -1.68 -4.58 1.47
CA SER A 141 -1.74 -3.92 0.16
C SER A 141 -2.10 -4.92 -0.94
N ASP A 142 -2.90 -4.48 -1.90
CA ASP A 142 -3.19 -5.19 -3.15
C ASP A 142 -2.23 -4.79 -4.30
N GLY A 143 -1.20 -4.00 -4.00
CA GLY A 143 -0.21 -3.46 -4.94
C GLY A 143 -0.57 -2.08 -5.50
N LYS A 144 -1.84 -1.68 -5.51
CA LYS A 144 -2.29 -0.33 -5.95
C LYS A 144 -2.76 0.53 -4.80
N ARG A 145 -3.45 -0.09 -3.84
CA ARG A 145 -3.99 0.51 -2.62
C ARG A 145 -3.45 -0.21 -1.41
N THR A 146 -3.46 0.48 -0.29
CA THR A 146 -3.09 -0.08 1.01
C THR A 146 -4.16 0.26 2.03
N GLU A 147 -4.48 -0.72 2.86
CA GLU A 147 -5.35 -0.55 4.02
C GLU A 147 -4.70 0.40 5.02
N VAL A 148 -5.49 1.31 5.58
CA VAL A 148 -5.04 2.24 6.60
C VAL A 148 -6.07 2.36 7.71
N SER A 149 -5.58 2.57 8.92
CA SER A 149 -6.41 2.89 10.09
C SER A 149 -5.78 4.00 10.92
N GLY A 150 -6.58 4.86 11.52
CA GLY A 150 -6.10 5.94 12.36
C GLY A 150 -7.26 6.77 12.90
N SER A 151 -7.12 7.29 14.12
CA SER A 151 -8.18 8.05 14.81
C SER A 151 -8.57 9.36 14.10
N GLY A 152 -7.75 9.83 13.15
CA GLY A 152 -7.98 11.05 12.39
C GLY A 152 -8.38 10.83 10.94
N LEU A 153 -8.85 9.63 10.56
CA LEU A 153 -9.22 9.30 9.19
C LEU A 153 -10.65 8.75 9.14
N ASN A 154 -11.49 9.33 8.30
CA ASN A 154 -12.86 8.86 8.06
C ASN A 154 -13.06 8.45 6.61
N GLU A 155 -14.09 7.64 6.35
CA GLU A 155 -14.53 7.37 4.98
C GLU A 155 -14.95 8.67 4.29
N GLY A 156 -14.51 8.85 3.05
CA GLY A 156 -14.76 10.07 2.27
C GLY A 156 -13.71 11.18 2.43
N ASP A 157 -12.77 11.05 3.37
CA ASP A 157 -11.64 12.00 3.49
C ASP A 157 -10.82 12.04 2.19
N ALA A 158 -10.62 13.25 1.64
CA ALA A 158 -9.83 13.43 0.44
C ALA A 158 -8.33 13.30 0.75
N VAL A 159 -7.66 12.27 0.24
CA VAL A 159 -6.22 12.10 0.40
C VAL A 159 -5.45 12.76 -0.74
N ILE A 160 -4.29 13.34 -0.43
CA ILE A 160 -3.45 14.00 -1.42
C ILE A 160 -2.45 13.00 -1.99
N ILE A 161 -2.48 12.83 -3.31
CA ILE A 161 -1.59 11.92 -4.04
C ILE A 161 -0.49 12.64 -4.82
N ASP A 162 -0.69 13.93 -5.13
CA ASP A 162 0.22 14.76 -5.89
C ASP A 162 -0.10 16.26 -5.67
N GLN A 163 0.84 17.15 -6.03
CA GLN A 163 0.68 18.60 -5.99
C GLN A 163 1.35 19.22 -7.22
N HIS A 164 0.57 19.94 -8.02
CA HIS A 164 1.08 20.70 -9.17
C HIS A 164 1.21 22.17 -8.78
N SER A 165 2.42 22.74 -8.89
CA SER A 165 2.58 24.19 -8.88
C SER A 165 2.20 24.72 -10.26
N GLY A 166 0.99 25.24 -10.40
CA GLY A 166 0.61 25.98 -11.60
C GLY A 166 1.44 27.28 -11.67
N ALA A 167 2.39 27.36 -12.59
CA ALA A 167 2.91 28.66 -13.00
C ALA A 167 1.82 29.34 -13.84
N PRO A 168 1.33 30.54 -13.47
CA PRO A 168 0.46 31.29 -14.37
C PRO A 168 1.28 31.62 -15.64
N LYS A 169 0.69 31.31 -16.80
CA LYS A 169 1.22 31.69 -18.11
C LYS A 169 0.91 33.17 -18.38
#